data_AF-A0A941DI44-F1
#
_entry.id   AF-A0A941DI44-F1
#
_cell.length_a   1.000
_cell.length_b   1.000
_cell.length_c   1.000
_cell.angle_alpha   90.00
_cell.angle_beta   90.00
_cell.angle_gamma   90.00
#
_symmetry.space_group_name_H-M   'P 1'
#
loop_
_entity.id
_entity.type
_entity.pdbx_description
1 polymer ?
#
loop_
_entity_poly.entity_id
_entity_poly.type
_entity_poly.pdbx_seq_one_letter_code
_entity_poly.pdbx_strand_id
1 'polypeptide(L)'
;DRINSLQDEDVLTGTSAKNTLTATLGNSNDNGAETITPTLNNMDVVNVAFTGSGDGAVKNLDLQDATRVSEVNISRVASTSNIARIENVQSVLSKMSVKNSNANNAGTIEFSFGTDVLKGDNAGTLEVSNVQVGTINVGQNISTGGSGVNANSYETLTLNSVGSANTIGTLNLPMDTGTAGKVVITGDKNLNLSSATTINSATVTTNIEATNFSGGISGANGRLTAIDASAFTGNLTLNIGNGTFTTGKADTSGVVQNVTITGGKGNDTFYLADTIQAGDSLTGGDGTDTLTIVNGGNITSGATGSSIVTKVEALNVFM
;
A
#
# COMPACT_ATOMS: atom_id res chain seq x y z
N ASP A 1 17.65 -25.61 15.80
CA ASP A 1 17.04 -24.34 16.18
C ASP A 1 17.49 -23.26 15.20
N ARG A 2 16.60 -22.36 14.76
CA ARG A 2 17.01 -21.21 13.92
C ARG A 2 17.08 -20.01 14.86
N ILE A 3 18.29 -19.53 15.13
CA ILE A 3 18.50 -18.30 15.90
C ILE A 3 18.29 -17.12 14.95
N ASN A 4 17.47 -16.12 15.33
CA ASN A 4 17.35 -14.89 14.54
C ASN A 4 18.73 -14.22 14.44
N SER A 5 19.04 -13.60 13.30
CA SER A 5 20.31 -12.89 13.14
C SER A 5 20.37 -11.55 13.88
N LEU A 6 19.28 -11.17 14.54
CA LEU A 6 19.09 -9.93 15.27
C LEU A 6 18.13 -10.22 16.45
N GLN A 7 18.46 -9.71 17.63
CA GLN A 7 17.73 -9.90 18.89
C GLN A 7 17.53 -8.55 19.59
N ASP A 8 16.72 -8.53 20.65
CA ASP A 8 16.40 -7.31 21.42
C ASP A 8 17.65 -6.70 22.07
N GLU A 9 18.57 -7.53 22.57
CA GLU A 9 19.76 -7.05 23.27
C GLU A 9 20.87 -6.54 22.33
N ASP A 10 20.68 -6.65 21.01
CA ASP A 10 21.69 -6.24 20.05
C ASP A 10 21.83 -4.71 19.99
N VAL A 11 23.08 -4.25 20.12
CA VAL A 11 23.47 -2.85 19.92
C VAL A 11 24.45 -2.79 18.75
N LEU A 12 23.99 -2.23 17.62
CA LEU A 12 24.76 -2.15 16.38
C LEU A 12 25.10 -0.68 16.10
N THR A 13 26.37 -0.38 15.83
CA THR A 13 26.82 1.00 15.50
C THR A 13 27.58 1.03 14.18
N GLY A 14 27.03 1.75 13.21
CA GLY A 14 27.67 1.97 11.92
C GLY A 14 28.79 3.00 12.01
N THR A 15 29.93 2.74 11.37
CA THR A 15 31.10 3.63 11.39
C THR A 15 31.44 4.21 10.02
N SER A 16 30.76 3.77 8.96
CA SER A 16 30.93 4.30 7.60
C SER A 16 29.96 5.46 7.32
N ALA A 17 30.16 6.15 6.20
CA ALA A 17 29.27 7.20 5.75
C ALA A 17 27.86 6.68 5.38
N LYS A 18 27.80 5.47 4.78
CA LYS A 18 26.56 4.72 4.49
C LYS A 18 26.69 3.30 5.06
N ASN A 19 25.89 2.96 6.06
CA ASN A 19 25.88 1.67 6.73
C ASN A 19 24.59 0.90 6.40
N THR A 20 24.74 -0.39 6.19
CA THR A 20 23.64 -1.29 5.83
C THR A 20 23.56 -2.43 6.84
N LEU A 21 22.40 -2.61 7.45
CA LEU A 21 22.04 -3.82 8.19
C LEU A 21 21.35 -4.80 7.24
N THR A 22 21.76 -6.07 7.29
CA THR A 22 21.00 -7.18 6.67
C THR A 22 20.70 -8.22 7.74
N ALA A 23 19.42 -8.46 7.98
CA ALA A 23 18.94 -9.39 9.00
C ALA A 23 17.96 -10.43 8.43
N THR A 24 17.95 -11.62 9.01
CA THR A 24 16.96 -12.68 8.79
C THR A 24 16.31 -13.02 10.12
N LEU A 25 15.00 -12.80 10.18
CA LEU A 25 14.16 -13.08 11.33
C LEU A 25 13.40 -14.38 11.06
N GLY A 26 13.69 -15.40 11.87
CA GLY A 26 13.15 -16.74 11.78
C GLY A 26 11.97 -16.94 12.72
N ASN A 27 12.00 -18.05 13.45
CA ASN A 27 11.06 -18.32 14.52
C ASN A 27 11.64 -17.78 15.84
N SER A 28 10.77 -17.30 16.73
CA SER A 28 11.18 -17.10 18.11
C SER A 28 11.52 -18.46 18.73
N ASN A 29 12.71 -18.57 19.29
CA ASN A 29 13.16 -19.74 20.04
C ASN A 29 12.98 -19.49 21.55
N ASP A 30 12.86 -20.56 22.34
CA ASP A 30 12.90 -20.52 23.81
C ASP A 30 11.99 -19.45 24.48
N ASN A 31 10.72 -19.35 24.06
CA ASN A 31 9.76 -18.33 24.51
C ASN A 31 10.13 -16.87 24.14
N GLY A 32 11.00 -16.68 23.16
CA GLY A 32 11.35 -15.37 22.62
C GLY A 32 10.14 -14.62 22.05
N ALA A 33 10.24 -13.29 22.04
CA ALA A 33 9.19 -12.44 21.51
C ALA A 33 9.04 -12.58 19.98
N GLU A 34 7.83 -12.34 19.47
CA GLU A 34 7.57 -12.24 18.02
C GLU A 34 7.95 -10.86 17.44
N THR A 35 8.37 -9.95 18.32
CA THR A 35 8.88 -8.61 18.02
C THR A 35 10.35 -8.57 18.40
N ILE A 36 11.17 -8.02 17.51
CA ILE A 36 12.58 -7.76 17.76
C ILE A 36 12.80 -6.24 17.86
N THR A 37 13.38 -5.77 18.96
CA THR A 37 13.57 -4.33 19.26
C THR A 37 15.05 -4.02 19.56
N PRO A 38 15.93 -3.98 18.54
CA PRO A 38 17.37 -3.74 18.72
C PRO A 38 17.69 -2.25 18.80
N THR A 39 18.86 -1.91 19.36
CA THR A 39 19.42 -0.55 19.28
C THR A 39 20.28 -0.41 18.02
N LEU A 40 19.84 0.41 17.07
CA LEU A 40 20.56 0.63 15.79
C LEU A 40 21.10 2.07 15.70
N ASN A 41 22.38 2.24 15.97
CA ASN A 41 23.06 3.51 15.84
C ASN A 41 23.65 3.67 14.44
N ASN A 42 23.32 4.79 13.78
CA ASN A 42 23.95 5.19 12.53
C ASN A 42 23.76 4.14 11.40
N MET A 43 22.54 3.61 11.22
CA MET A 43 22.17 2.72 10.10
C MET A 43 21.37 3.49 9.04
N ASP A 44 21.79 3.45 7.77
CA ASP A 44 21.09 4.16 6.68
C ASP A 44 20.06 3.26 5.99
N VAL A 45 20.42 1.99 5.81
CA VAL A 45 19.64 0.99 5.09
C VAL A 45 19.42 -0.23 5.98
N VAL A 46 18.16 -0.63 6.15
CA VAL A 46 17.80 -1.86 6.86
C VAL A 46 17.16 -2.84 5.88
N ASN A 47 17.83 -3.96 5.62
CA ASN A 47 17.29 -5.07 4.85
C ASN A 47 16.89 -6.19 5.80
N VAL A 48 15.67 -6.68 5.70
CA VAL A 48 15.16 -7.75 6.55
C VAL A 48 14.44 -8.81 5.73
N ALA A 49 14.58 -10.07 6.15
CA ALA A 49 13.82 -11.20 5.65
C ALA A 49 13.03 -11.84 6.81
N PHE A 50 11.71 -11.91 6.69
CA PHE A 50 10.85 -12.61 7.64
C PHE A 50 10.63 -14.05 7.14
N THR A 51 11.34 -15.00 7.72
CA THR A 51 11.44 -16.40 7.27
C THR A 51 10.82 -17.41 8.22
N GLY A 52 10.32 -16.94 9.37
CA GLY A 52 9.61 -17.76 10.35
C GLY A 52 8.31 -18.36 9.80
N SER A 53 7.86 -19.44 10.44
CA SER A 53 6.63 -20.15 10.06
C SER A 53 5.80 -20.54 11.27
N GLY A 54 4.47 -20.57 11.12
CA GLY A 54 3.54 -20.91 12.21
C GLY A 54 3.44 -19.80 13.25
N ASP A 55 2.90 -20.14 14.43
CA ASP A 55 2.57 -19.16 15.45
C ASP A 55 3.81 -18.42 15.96
N GLY A 56 4.86 -19.15 16.33
CA GLY A 56 6.13 -18.57 16.80
C GLY A 56 7.02 -17.98 15.70
N ALA A 57 6.47 -17.49 14.60
CA ALA A 57 7.24 -16.70 13.63
C ALA A 57 7.48 -15.29 14.19
N VAL A 58 8.69 -14.77 14.05
CA VAL A 58 8.92 -13.34 14.25
C VAL A 58 8.16 -12.58 13.17
N LYS A 59 7.34 -11.62 13.59
CA LYS A 59 6.44 -10.84 12.73
C LYS A 59 6.83 -9.37 12.69
N ASN A 60 7.55 -8.88 13.69
CA ASN A 60 7.77 -7.46 13.89
C ASN A 60 9.27 -7.16 14.08
N LEU A 61 9.75 -6.11 13.42
CA LEU A 61 11.01 -5.44 13.72
C LEU A 61 10.67 -4.01 14.15
N ASP A 62 10.87 -3.72 15.42
CA ASP A 62 10.61 -2.41 16.00
C ASP A 62 11.88 -1.55 15.90
N LEU A 63 11.78 -0.41 15.21
CA LEU A 63 12.87 0.52 14.96
C LEU A 63 12.80 1.78 15.84
N GLN A 64 12.08 1.73 16.98
CA GLN A 64 11.98 2.85 17.92
C GLN A 64 13.34 3.38 18.40
N ASP A 65 14.35 2.50 18.50
CA ASP A 65 15.70 2.80 18.97
C ASP A 65 16.72 2.86 17.81
N ALA A 66 16.23 3.07 16.58
CA ALA A 66 17.05 3.21 15.38
C ALA A 66 17.26 4.67 15.00
N THR A 67 18.49 5.02 14.59
CA THR A 67 18.84 6.36 14.14
C THR A 67 19.34 6.37 12.70
N ARG A 68 18.99 7.44 11.96
CA ARG A 68 19.46 7.75 10.58
C ARG A 68 18.96 6.78 9.50
N VAL A 69 17.93 5.97 9.77
CA VAL A 69 17.35 5.07 8.78
C VAL A 69 16.68 5.88 7.67
N SER A 70 17.05 5.63 6.42
CA SER A 70 16.53 6.35 5.24
C SER A 70 15.93 5.41 4.20
N GLU A 71 16.24 4.11 4.30
CA GLU A 71 15.71 3.05 3.45
C GLU A 71 15.41 1.80 4.30
N VAL A 72 14.23 1.20 4.12
CA VAL A 72 13.90 -0.10 4.72
C VAL A 72 13.35 -1.07 3.67
N ASN A 73 13.90 -2.27 3.62
CA ASN A 73 13.59 -3.26 2.60
C ASN A 73 13.21 -4.60 3.24
N ILE A 74 11.99 -5.06 2.95
CA ILE A 74 11.55 -6.42 3.23
C ILE A 74 11.87 -7.27 2.00
N SER A 75 12.94 -8.05 2.09
CA SER A 75 13.46 -8.87 0.98
C SER A 75 12.67 -10.16 0.74
N ARG A 76 11.93 -10.61 1.76
CA ARG A 76 11.08 -11.81 1.75
C ARG A 76 10.14 -11.83 2.95
N VAL A 77 8.93 -12.34 2.74
CA VAL A 77 8.04 -12.83 3.79
C VAL A 77 7.65 -14.27 3.49
N ALA A 78 7.78 -15.15 4.48
CA ALA A 78 7.35 -16.54 4.37
C ALA A 78 5.82 -16.61 4.23
N SER A 79 5.36 -17.40 3.27
CA SER A 79 3.93 -17.60 2.96
C SER A 79 3.14 -18.30 4.09
N THR A 80 3.82 -18.73 5.15
CA THR A 80 3.24 -19.40 6.31
C THR A 80 2.98 -18.45 7.47
N SER A 81 3.68 -17.31 7.56
CA SER A 81 3.36 -16.26 8.55
C SER A 81 2.46 -15.19 7.94
N ASN A 82 2.65 -14.88 6.65
CA ASN A 82 1.91 -13.87 5.88
C ASN A 82 1.89 -12.47 6.51
N ILE A 83 2.75 -12.23 7.49
CA ILE A 83 2.80 -10.99 8.26
C ILE A 83 4.26 -10.58 8.38
N ALA A 84 4.52 -9.30 8.11
CA ALA A 84 5.78 -8.65 8.39
C ALA A 84 5.54 -7.16 8.69
N ARG A 85 6.04 -6.69 9.82
CA ARG A 85 5.89 -5.31 10.25
C ARG A 85 7.24 -4.71 10.56
N ILE A 86 7.51 -3.57 9.95
CA ILE A 86 8.55 -2.63 10.37
C ILE A 86 7.82 -1.55 11.14
N GLU A 87 8.11 -1.44 12.44
CA GLU A 87 7.35 -0.57 13.32
C GLU A 87 8.21 0.57 13.86
N ASN A 88 7.52 1.64 14.26
CA ASN A 88 8.09 2.80 14.95
C ASN A 88 9.34 3.37 14.28
N VAL A 89 9.35 3.48 12.96
CA VAL A 89 10.44 4.16 12.25
C VAL A 89 10.49 5.62 12.67
N GLN A 90 11.65 6.09 13.16
CA GLN A 90 11.84 7.43 13.73
C GLN A 90 12.27 8.50 12.70
N SER A 91 12.23 8.16 11.41
CA SER A 91 12.67 9.03 10.32
C SER A 91 11.83 8.81 9.07
N VAL A 92 11.70 9.86 8.26
CA VAL A 92 11.06 9.77 6.93
C VAL A 92 11.95 8.91 6.02
N LEU A 93 11.38 7.86 5.42
CA LEU A 93 12.11 6.98 4.51
C LEU A 93 12.00 7.52 3.08
N SER A 94 13.15 7.67 2.42
CA SER A 94 13.18 7.94 0.98
C SER A 94 12.70 6.73 0.18
N LYS A 95 12.92 5.51 0.71
CA LYS A 95 12.57 4.25 0.06
C LYS A 95 12.11 3.19 1.05
N MET A 96 11.04 2.51 0.67
CA MET A 96 10.59 1.24 1.21
C MET A 96 10.60 0.21 0.07
N SER A 97 10.84 -1.06 0.37
CA SER A 97 10.57 -2.12 -0.60
C SER A 97 10.02 -3.40 0.01
N VAL A 98 9.22 -4.11 -0.77
CA VAL A 98 8.73 -5.45 -0.45
C VAL A 98 9.00 -6.36 -1.64
N LYS A 99 9.66 -7.48 -1.37
CA LYS A 99 10.01 -8.47 -2.41
C LYS A 99 9.66 -9.87 -1.96
N ASN A 100 9.33 -10.72 -2.92
CA ASN A 100 9.17 -12.17 -2.71
C ASN A 100 8.21 -12.52 -1.55
N SER A 101 7.09 -11.81 -1.49
CA SER A 101 6.08 -11.92 -0.43
C SER A 101 4.78 -12.41 -1.04
N ASN A 102 4.63 -13.73 -1.13
CA ASN A 102 3.50 -14.37 -1.78
C ASN A 102 2.61 -15.03 -0.72
N ALA A 103 1.67 -14.26 -0.20
CA ALA A 103 0.72 -14.66 0.83
C ALA A 103 -0.65 -15.04 0.22
N ASN A 104 -0.68 -15.44 -1.06
CA ASN A 104 -1.89 -15.79 -1.81
C ASN A 104 -2.99 -14.70 -1.71
N ASN A 105 -2.59 -13.44 -1.87
CA ASN A 105 -3.46 -12.26 -1.73
C ASN A 105 -4.10 -12.11 -0.33
N ALA A 106 -3.55 -12.79 0.68
CA ALA A 106 -3.86 -12.59 2.09
C ALA A 106 -2.66 -11.93 2.79
N GLY A 107 -2.74 -11.76 4.11
CA GLY A 107 -1.62 -11.24 4.90
C GLY A 107 -1.45 -9.72 4.85
N THR A 108 -0.58 -9.25 5.74
CA THR A 108 -0.37 -7.84 6.02
C THR A 108 1.12 -7.53 6.06
N ILE A 109 1.53 -6.56 5.26
CA ILE A 109 2.85 -5.92 5.37
C ILE A 109 2.65 -4.53 5.95
N GLU A 110 3.56 -4.10 6.83
CA GLU A 110 3.47 -2.78 7.45
C GLU A 110 4.82 -2.07 7.49
N PHE A 111 4.79 -0.79 7.17
CA PHE A 111 5.81 0.20 7.51
C PHE A 111 5.14 1.29 8.34
N SER A 112 5.26 1.19 9.66
CA SER A 112 4.67 2.16 10.58
C SER A 112 5.73 3.06 11.21
N PHE A 113 5.35 4.32 11.38
CA PHE A 113 6.24 5.40 11.79
C PHE A 113 5.87 5.87 13.19
N GLY A 114 6.87 6.42 13.89
CA GLY A 114 6.66 7.11 15.16
C GLY A 114 5.70 8.31 15.01
N THR A 115 5.21 8.80 16.13
CA THR A 115 4.28 9.94 16.17
C THR A 115 4.83 11.14 15.42
N ASP A 116 4.01 11.73 14.54
CA ASP A 116 4.29 12.93 13.75
C ASP A 116 5.53 12.86 12.82
N VAL A 117 6.17 11.69 12.66
CA VAL A 117 7.35 11.54 11.78
C VAL A 117 7.03 11.88 10.33
N LEU A 118 5.83 11.52 9.87
CA LEU A 118 5.33 11.79 8.51
C LEU A 118 4.40 13.01 8.44
N LYS A 119 4.39 13.87 9.45
CA LYS A 119 3.59 15.10 9.40
C LYS A 119 4.22 16.12 8.43
N GLY A 120 3.42 16.87 7.68
CA GLY A 120 3.92 17.91 6.77
C GLY A 120 4.03 17.43 5.33
N ASP A 121 5.02 17.91 4.58
CA ASP A 121 5.25 17.57 3.16
C ASP A 121 6.42 16.57 2.99
N ASN A 122 6.08 15.32 2.72
CA ASN A 122 6.99 14.18 2.62
C ASN A 122 6.75 13.40 1.33
N ALA A 123 7.84 12.89 0.77
CA ALA A 123 7.82 12.03 -0.40
C ALA A 123 8.64 10.77 -0.16
N GLY A 124 8.16 9.65 -0.70
CA GLY A 124 8.82 8.37 -0.58
C GLY A 124 8.48 7.45 -1.75
N THR A 125 9.26 6.38 -1.89
CA THR A 125 9.00 5.33 -2.87
C THR A 125 8.74 4.01 -2.17
N LEU A 126 7.65 3.31 -2.53
CA LEU A 126 7.42 1.91 -2.23
C LEU A 126 7.68 1.08 -3.48
N GLU A 127 8.76 0.31 -3.50
CA GLU A 127 9.08 -0.63 -4.58
C GLU A 127 8.51 -2.02 -4.25
N VAL A 128 7.70 -2.58 -5.15
CA VAL A 128 7.16 -3.94 -5.00
C VAL A 128 7.63 -4.84 -6.15
N SER A 129 8.05 -6.05 -5.80
CA SER A 129 8.52 -7.04 -6.78
C SER A 129 8.20 -8.46 -6.34
N ASN A 130 7.38 -9.16 -7.12
CA ASN A 130 6.91 -10.51 -6.78
C ASN A 130 6.18 -10.52 -5.42
N VAL A 131 5.18 -9.64 -5.30
CA VAL A 131 4.36 -9.43 -4.10
C VAL A 131 2.91 -9.78 -4.39
N GLN A 132 2.30 -10.61 -3.55
CA GLN A 132 0.90 -11.00 -3.58
C GLN A 132 0.35 -11.01 -2.16
N VAL A 133 -0.14 -9.86 -1.69
CA VAL A 133 -0.59 -9.66 -0.30
C VAL A 133 -1.96 -9.00 -0.23
N GLY A 134 -2.65 -9.20 0.89
CA GLY A 134 -3.96 -8.60 1.15
C GLY A 134 -3.85 -7.10 1.44
N THR A 135 -2.90 -6.72 2.30
CA THR A 135 -2.75 -5.32 2.72
C THR A 135 -1.29 -4.90 2.81
N ILE A 136 -0.98 -3.69 2.38
CA ILE A 136 0.22 -2.94 2.79
C ILE A 136 -0.23 -1.68 3.54
N ASN A 137 0.22 -1.55 4.79
CA ASN A 137 0.02 -0.38 5.63
C ASN A 137 1.27 0.52 5.57
N VAL A 138 1.09 1.81 5.32
CA VAL A 138 2.16 2.81 5.42
C VAL A 138 1.62 4.07 6.09
N GLY A 139 2.16 4.44 7.26
CA GLY A 139 1.72 5.62 8.00
C GLY A 139 2.09 5.59 9.48
N GLN A 140 1.60 6.54 10.26
CA GLN A 140 1.82 6.57 11.70
C GLN A 140 1.14 5.37 12.38
N ASN A 141 1.88 4.72 13.27
CA ASN A 141 1.40 3.60 14.06
C ASN A 141 0.21 4.00 14.95
N ILE A 142 -0.80 3.13 15.07
CA ILE A 142 -1.96 3.33 15.94
C ILE A 142 -1.64 3.21 17.44
N SER A 143 -0.61 2.45 17.81
CA SER A 143 -0.10 2.30 19.19
C SER A 143 1.15 1.43 19.24
N THR A 144 1.97 1.57 20.28
CA THR A 144 3.02 0.58 20.61
C THR A 144 2.39 -0.81 20.84
N GLY A 145 2.62 -1.76 19.93
CA GLY A 145 2.16 -3.16 20.03
C GLY A 145 0.85 -3.50 19.30
N GLY A 146 0.25 -2.58 18.55
CA GLY A 146 -0.94 -2.81 17.72
C GLY A 146 -0.60 -2.79 16.23
N SER A 147 -1.19 -3.68 15.43
CA SER A 147 -1.04 -3.62 13.97
C SER A 147 -1.89 -2.51 13.39
N GLY A 148 -1.34 -1.75 12.45
CA GLY A 148 -2.09 -0.83 11.62
C GLY A 148 -1.56 0.60 11.66
N VAL A 149 -2.09 1.39 10.75
CA VAL A 149 -1.81 2.83 10.64
C VAL A 149 -3.13 3.59 10.56
N ASN A 150 -3.21 4.75 11.21
CA ASN A 150 -4.46 5.54 11.29
C ASN A 150 -4.31 7.04 11.01
N ALA A 151 -3.09 7.57 10.97
CA ALA A 151 -2.79 8.97 10.71
C ALA A 151 -1.47 9.10 9.94
N ASN A 152 -1.15 10.30 9.46
CA ASN A 152 0.14 10.69 8.89
C ASN A 152 0.83 9.61 8.01
N SER A 153 0.51 9.56 6.72
CA SER A 153 1.23 8.79 5.69
C SER A 153 2.09 9.72 4.84
N TYR A 154 2.59 9.26 3.70
CA TYR A 154 3.29 10.12 2.74
C TYR A 154 2.33 10.99 1.95
N GLU A 155 2.71 12.25 1.75
CA GLU A 155 1.97 13.20 0.91
C GLU A 155 2.13 12.80 -0.53
N THR A 156 3.34 12.43 -0.93
CA THR A 156 3.60 11.84 -2.25
C THR A 156 4.25 10.49 -2.10
N LEU A 157 3.48 9.42 -2.33
CA LEU A 157 4.01 8.07 -2.42
C LEU A 157 4.13 7.63 -3.87
N THR A 158 5.36 7.31 -4.30
CA THR A 158 5.57 6.58 -5.56
C THR A 158 5.48 5.08 -5.30
N LEU A 159 4.51 4.39 -5.90
CA LEU A 159 4.43 2.94 -5.95
C LEU A 159 5.07 2.45 -7.25
N ASN A 160 6.21 1.75 -7.14
CA ASN A 160 6.95 1.25 -8.29
C ASN A 160 6.80 -0.29 -8.38
N SER A 161 6.07 -0.77 -9.39
CA SER A 161 5.80 -2.20 -9.62
C SER A 161 6.77 -2.79 -10.64
N VAL A 162 7.68 -3.66 -10.19
CA VAL A 162 8.77 -4.23 -11.01
C VAL A 162 8.91 -5.75 -10.82
N GLY A 163 9.80 -6.38 -11.58
CA GLY A 163 10.11 -7.81 -11.47
C GLY A 163 9.04 -8.73 -12.06
N SER A 164 8.08 -9.15 -11.23
CA SER A 164 6.91 -9.96 -11.62
C SER A 164 5.62 -9.18 -11.39
N ALA A 165 4.48 -9.69 -11.89
CA ALA A 165 3.18 -9.10 -11.57
C ALA A 165 2.97 -9.05 -10.04
N ASN A 166 2.39 -7.96 -9.56
CA ASN A 166 2.19 -7.68 -8.15
C ASN A 166 0.70 -7.49 -7.83
N THR A 167 0.28 -7.94 -6.65
CA THR A 167 -1.04 -7.74 -6.09
C THR A 167 -0.91 -7.21 -4.67
N ILE A 168 -1.58 -6.09 -4.43
CA ILE A 168 -1.82 -5.51 -3.11
C ILE A 168 -3.33 -5.29 -3.03
N GLY A 169 -4.03 -6.10 -2.23
CA GLY A 169 -5.48 -5.96 -2.10
C GLY A 169 -5.88 -4.53 -1.69
N THR A 170 -5.31 -4.05 -0.58
CA THR A 170 -5.47 -2.70 -0.06
C THR A 170 -4.10 -2.06 0.22
N LEU A 171 -3.87 -0.87 -0.32
CA LEU A 171 -2.79 0.02 0.09
C LEU A 171 -3.37 1.07 1.04
N ASN A 172 -3.14 0.87 2.33
CA ASN A 172 -3.65 1.75 3.39
C ASN A 172 -2.66 2.90 3.65
N LEU A 173 -3.07 4.11 3.28
CA LEU A 173 -2.30 5.36 3.31
C LEU A 173 -3.10 6.46 4.01
N PRO A 174 -3.11 6.52 5.35
CA PRO A 174 -3.74 7.60 6.10
C PRO A 174 -3.09 8.97 5.82
N MET A 175 -3.44 9.65 4.72
CA MET A 175 -2.81 10.91 4.26
C MET A 175 -3.20 12.15 5.09
N ASP A 176 -3.49 12.00 6.37
CA ASP A 176 -3.87 13.13 7.25
C ASP A 176 -2.64 13.92 7.72
N THR A 177 -2.06 14.70 6.82
CA THR A 177 -0.72 15.28 7.01
C THR A 177 -0.69 16.80 6.92
N GLY A 178 -1.85 17.38 6.65
CA GLY A 178 -2.09 18.82 6.53
C GLY A 178 -1.95 19.36 5.10
N THR A 179 -1.51 18.56 4.13
CA THR A 179 -1.30 19.00 2.74
C THR A 179 -1.93 18.05 1.71
N ALA A 180 -1.82 18.40 0.43
CA ALA A 180 -2.45 17.66 -0.65
C ALA A 180 -1.70 16.35 -0.95
N GLY A 181 -2.41 15.22 -0.86
CA GLY A 181 -1.89 13.90 -1.11
C GLY A 181 -1.89 13.51 -2.60
N LYS A 182 -0.90 12.73 -3.02
CA LYS A 182 -0.75 12.17 -4.36
C LYS A 182 -0.14 10.77 -4.29
N VAL A 183 -0.68 9.84 -5.07
CA VAL A 183 -0.03 8.56 -5.37
C VAL A 183 0.47 8.59 -6.80
N VAL A 184 1.73 8.24 -7.02
CA VAL A 184 2.31 8.08 -8.36
C VAL A 184 2.58 6.59 -8.58
N ILE A 185 2.08 6.02 -9.67
CA ILE A 185 2.30 4.60 -10.01
C ILE A 185 3.27 4.54 -11.18
N THR A 186 4.35 3.76 -11.01
CA THR A 186 5.41 3.58 -12.01
C THR A 186 5.81 2.11 -12.12
N GLY A 187 6.70 1.82 -13.07
CA GLY A 187 7.22 0.47 -13.32
C GLY A 187 6.64 -0.17 -14.57
N ASP A 188 6.91 -1.47 -14.72
CA ASP A 188 6.74 -2.22 -15.96
C ASP A 188 6.13 -3.61 -15.75
N LYS A 189 5.59 -3.87 -14.56
CA LYS A 189 4.89 -5.12 -14.25
C LYS A 189 3.51 -4.84 -13.74
N ASN A 190 2.56 -5.63 -14.22
CA ASN A 190 1.15 -5.53 -13.86
C ASN A 190 0.99 -5.38 -12.35
N LEU A 191 0.10 -4.47 -11.97
CA LEU A 191 -0.18 -4.14 -10.60
C LEU A 191 -1.68 -4.23 -10.38
N ASN A 192 -2.09 -5.08 -9.44
CA ASN A 192 -3.45 -5.17 -8.98
C ASN A 192 -3.58 -4.50 -7.60
N LEU A 193 -4.27 -3.36 -7.56
CA LEU A 193 -4.75 -2.64 -6.38
C LEU A 193 -6.25 -2.90 -6.20
N SER A 194 -6.61 -4.15 -6.01
CA SER A 194 -7.98 -4.56 -5.70
C SER A 194 -8.00 -5.95 -5.06
N SER A 195 -9.10 -6.24 -4.40
CA SER A 195 -9.46 -7.57 -3.92
C SER A 195 -10.79 -7.99 -4.55
N ALA A 196 -10.89 -9.26 -4.94
CA ALA A 196 -12.11 -9.84 -5.49
C ALA A 196 -12.56 -11.01 -4.61
N THR A 197 -13.82 -10.97 -4.19
CA THR A 197 -14.46 -12.05 -3.44
C THR A 197 -15.60 -12.61 -4.28
N THR A 198 -15.47 -13.88 -4.68
CA THR A 198 -16.54 -14.59 -5.38
C THR A 198 -17.59 -15.06 -4.39
N ILE A 199 -18.85 -14.71 -4.62
CA ILE A 199 -20.00 -15.25 -3.91
C ILE A 199 -20.52 -16.43 -4.73
N ASN A 200 -20.43 -17.63 -4.16
CA ASN A 200 -20.93 -18.84 -4.78
C ASN A 200 -22.35 -19.15 -4.33
N SER A 201 -23.11 -19.82 -5.19
CA SER A 201 -24.43 -20.30 -4.81
C SER A 201 -24.37 -21.25 -3.62
N ALA A 202 -25.24 -21.03 -2.64
CA ALA A 202 -25.35 -21.87 -1.44
C ALA A 202 -25.62 -23.35 -1.76
N THR A 203 -26.09 -23.66 -2.97
CA THR A 203 -26.47 -25.02 -3.40
C THR A 203 -25.52 -25.66 -4.40
N VAL A 204 -24.68 -24.87 -5.09
CA VAL A 204 -23.72 -25.35 -6.09
C VAL A 204 -22.44 -24.52 -6.01
N THR A 205 -21.38 -25.10 -5.44
CA THR A 205 -20.10 -24.41 -5.17
C THR A 205 -19.31 -24.03 -6.42
N THR A 206 -19.75 -24.44 -7.62
CA THR A 206 -19.11 -24.12 -8.90
C THR A 206 -19.78 -22.98 -9.65
N ASN A 207 -20.95 -22.51 -9.20
CA ASN A 207 -21.64 -21.38 -9.82
C ASN A 207 -21.31 -20.09 -9.07
N ILE A 208 -20.56 -19.20 -9.72
CA ILE A 208 -20.31 -17.85 -9.23
C ILE A 208 -21.59 -17.04 -9.45
N GLU A 209 -22.25 -16.63 -8.37
CA GLU A 209 -23.45 -15.79 -8.41
C GLU A 209 -23.08 -14.31 -8.56
N ALA A 210 -22.03 -13.88 -7.86
CA ALA A 210 -21.53 -12.51 -7.92
C ALA A 210 -20.02 -12.48 -7.64
N THR A 211 -19.35 -11.41 -8.08
CA THR A 211 -17.99 -11.09 -7.66
C THR A 211 -17.98 -9.69 -7.09
N ASN A 212 -17.62 -9.57 -5.82
CA ASN A 212 -17.49 -8.29 -5.15
C ASN A 212 -16.06 -7.80 -5.25
N PHE A 213 -15.88 -6.57 -5.73
CA PHE A 213 -14.58 -5.91 -5.78
C PHE A 213 -14.45 -4.93 -4.60
N SER A 214 -13.26 -4.87 -4.02
CA SER A 214 -12.92 -4.03 -2.87
C SER A 214 -11.42 -3.71 -2.86
N GLY A 215 -10.93 -3.08 -1.79
CA GLY A 215 -9.54 -2.70 -1.64
C GLY A 215 -9.19 -1.43 -2.41
N GLY A 216 -8.02 -1.39 -3.05
CA GLY A 216 -7.49 -0.18 -3.69
C GLY A 216 -6.69 0.68 -2.71
N ILE A 217 -6.70 1.99 -2.90
CA ILE A 217 -6.07 2.95 -1.99
C ILE A 217 -7.08 3.37 -0.92
N SER A 218 -6.69 3.30 0.35
CA SER A 218 -7.54 3.66 1.49
C SER A 218 -6.84 4.64 2.43
N GLY A 219 -7.59 5.27 3.33
CA GLY A 219 -7.06 6.20 4.34
C GLY A 219 -6.79 7.62 3.84
N ALA A 220 -7.07 7.93 2.58
CA ALA A 220 -6.77 9.23 1.98
C ALA A 220 -7.44 10.47 2.61
N ASN A 221 -8.34 10.31 3.61
CA ASN A 221 -8.91 11.35 4.49
C ASN A 221 -9.29 12.70 3.82
N GLY A 222 -9.76 12.70 2.57
CA GLY A 222 -10.08 13.94 1.87
C GLY A 222 -8.86 14.82 1.51
N ARG A 223 -7.66 14.21 1.48
CA ARG A 223 -6.39 14.83 1.07
C ARG A 223 -5.89 14.35 -0.27
N LEU A 224 -6.28 13.15 -0.70
CA LEU A 224 -5.89 12.63 -2.02
C LEU A 224 -6.42 13.56 -3.12
N THR A 225 -5.51 14.02 -3.96
CA THR A 225 -5.80 14.90 -5.10
C THR A 225 -5.55 14.20 -6.43
N ALA A 226 -4.64 13.21 -6.45
CA ALA A 226 -4.37 12.45 -7.64
C ALA A 226 -3.85 11.04 -7.40
N ILE A 227 -4.24 10.12 -8.29
CA ILE A 227 -3.58 8.85 -8.54
C ILE A 227 -3.06 8.92 -9.98
N ASP A 228 -1.74 8.97 -10.14
CA ASP A 228 -1.09 9.24 -11.43
C ASP A 228 -0.24 8.06 -11.87
N ALA A 229 -0.78 7.24 -12.77
CA ALA A 229 -0.10 6.11 -13.37
C ALA A 229 0.41 6.40 -14.79
N SER A 230 0.45 7.65 -15.24
CA SER A 230 0.76 8.02 -16.65
C SER A 230 2.10 7.49 -17.17
N ALA A 231 3.07 7.24 -16.27
CA ALA A 231 4.37 6.67 -16.60
C ALA A 231 4.41 5.13 -16.56
N PHE A 232 3.41 4.48 -15.97
CA PHE A 232 3.32 3.04 -15.79
C PHE A 232 3.11 2.33 -17.14
N THR A 233 3.82 1.23 -17.35
CA THR A 233 3.80 0.47 -18.61
C THR A 233 3.21 -0.94 -18.47
N GLY A 234 3.00 -1.41 -17.23
CA GLY A 234 2.22 -2.62 -16.98
C GLY A 234 0.72 -2.32 -17.02
N ASN A 235 -0.10 -3.37 -16.92
CA ASN A 235 -1.54 -3.22 -16.76
C ASN A 235 -1.87 -2.89 -15.29
N LEU A 236 -2.63 -1.82 -15.06
CA LEU A 236 -3.14 -1.45 -13.75
C LEU A 236 -4.56 -2.01 -13.56
N THR A 237 -4.78 -2.67 -12.44
CA THR A 237 -6.14 -2.92 -11.94
C THR A 237 -6.31 -2.10 -10.66
N LEU A 238 -7.30 -1.21 -10.62
CA LEU A 238 -7.54 -0.31 -9.49
C LEU A 238 -8.99 -0.38 -9.05
N ASN A 239 -9.22 -0.72 -7.78
CA ASN A 239 -10.51 -0.47 -7.15
C ASN A 239 -10.58 0.98 -6.66
N ILE A 240 -11.55 1.72 -7.19
CA ILE A 240 -11.93 3.05 -6.75
C ILE A 240 -13.06 2.88 -5.73
N GLY A 241 -12.67 2.66 -4.48
CA GLY A 241 -13.59 2.44 -3.37
C GLY A 241 -14.36 3.69 -2.97
N ASN A 242 -15.47 3.50 -2.26
CA ASN A 242 -16.27 4.60 -1.72
C ASN A 242 -15.42 5.56 -0.86
N GLY A 243 -15.60 6.86 -1.09
CA GLY A 243 -14.82 7.92 -0.45
C GLY A 243 -13.52 8.29 -1.16
N THR A 244 -13.21 7.71 -2.32
CA THR A 244 -12.08 8.15 -3.15
C THR A 244 -12.38 9.50 -3.79
N PHE A 245 -13.56 9.66 -4.38
CA PHE A 245 -14.06 10.87 -5.04
C PHE A 245 -15.03 11.66 -4.15
N THR A 246 -15.79 10.97 -3.29
CA THR A 246 -16.89 11.61 -2.55
C THR A 246 -16.50 12.17 -1.19
N THR A 247 -15.28 11.92 -0.70
CA THR A 247 -14.82 12.48 0.58
C THR A 247 -14.54 13.98 0.42
N GLY A 248 -15.14 14.81 1.27
CA GLY A 248 -14.89 16.25 1.29
C GLY A 248 -13.44 16.59 1.65
N LYS A 249 -12.98 17.77 1.22
CA LYS A 249 -11.62 18.22 1.49
C LYS A 249 -11.40 18.36 3.00
N ALA A 250 -10.36 17.70 3.52
CA ALA A 250 -10.08 17.75 4.96
C ALA A 250 -9.80 19.18 5.45
N ASP A 251 -10.04 19.41 6.74
CA ASP A 251 -9.95 20.71 7.42
C ASP A 251 -10.75 21.85 6.76
N THR A 252 -11.73 21.51 5.91
CA THR A 252 -12.62 22.47 5.28
C THR A 252 -14.06 21.97 5.38
N SER A 253 -14.99 22.88 5.62
CA SER A 253 -16.42 22.54 5.71
C SER A 253 -17.09 22.76 4.36
N GLY A 254 -17.75 21.72 3.84
CA GLY A 254 -18.56 21.79 2.61
C GLY A 254 -17.77 21.99 1.31
N VAL A 255 -16.44 21.90 1.34
CA VAL A 255 -15.60 22.00 0.14
C VAL A 255 -15.32 20.60 -0.40
N VAL A 256 -15.54 20.41 -1.69
CA VAL A 256 -15.25 19.16 -2.40
C VAL A 256 -13.74 18.98 -2.58
N GLN A 257 -13.27 17.75 -2.42
CA GLN A 257 -11.92 17.37 -2.81
C GLN A 257 -11.97 16.77 -4.22
N ASN A 258 -11.55 17.54 -5.22
CA ASN A 258 -11.47 17.03 -6.58
C ASN A 258 -10.28 16.04 -6.68
N VAL A 259 -10.52 14.87 -7.24
CA VAL A 259 -9.50 13.84 -7.44
C VAL A 259 -9.33 13.55 -8.93
N THR A 260 -8.08 13.47 -9.37
CA THR A 260 -7.71 13.06 -10.73
C THR A 260 -7.08 11.69 -10.73
N ILE A 261 -7.68 10.74 -11.43
CA ILE A 261 -7.11 9.41 -11.65
C ILE A 261 -6.68 9.30 -13.11
N THR A 262 -5.41 8.96 -13.34
CA THR A 262 -4.82 8.75 -14.66
C THR A 262 -4.23 7.35 -14.70
N GLY A 263 -4.73 6.51 -15.61
CA GLY A 263 -4.12 5.22 -15.92
C GLY A 263 -2.82 5.37 -16.71
N GLY A 264 -2.18 4.24 -16.95
CA GLY A 264 -0.88 4.11 -17.60
C GLY A 264 -0.98 3.88 -19.09
N LYS A 265 -0.02 3.11 -19.60
CA LYS A 265 0.12 2.76 -21.02
C LYS A 265 -0.29 1.33 -21.33
N GLY A 266 -0.62 0.55 -20.29
CA GLY A 266 -1.11 -0.82 -20.40
C GLY A 266 -2.61 -0.85 -20.62
N ASN A 267 -3.19 -2.05 -20.66
CA ASN A 267 -4.65 -2.17 -20.68
C ASN A 267 -5.15 -2.13 -19.24
N ASP A 268 -5.68 -0.99 -18.83
CA ASP A 268 -6.05 -0.76 -17.44
C ASP A 268 -7.50 -1.16 -17.16
N THR A 269 -7.76 -1.46 -15.89
CA THR A 269 -9.10 -1.82 -15.39
C THR A 269 -9.41 -1.05 -14.11
N PHE A 270 -10.49 -0.29 -14.14
CA PHE A 270 -11.00 0.46 -13.00
C PHE A 270 -12.30 -0.14 -12.50
N TYR A 271 -12.35 -0.57 -11.24
CA TYR A 271 -13.59 -0.94 -10.56
C TYR A 271 -14.12 0.28 -9.82
N LEU A 272 -15.22 0.86 -10.28
CA LEU A 272 -15.82 2.06 -9.67
C LEU A 272 -16.93 1.65 -8.71
N ALA A 273 -16.66 1.81 -7.41
CA ALA A 273 -17.63 1.67 -6.32
C ALA A 273 -18.04 3.01 -5.70
N ASP A 274 -17.52 4.12 -6.22
CA ASP A 274 -17.79 5.47 -5.76
C ASP A 274 -18.55 6.30 -6.81
N THR A 275 -18.87 7.56 -6.50
CA THR A 275 -19.43 8.51 -7.45
C THR A 275 -18.38 9.48 -7.96
N ILE A 276 -18.12 9.49 -9.26
CA ILE A 276 -17.30 10.53 -9.89
C ILE A 276 -18.13 11.83 -9.93
N GLN A 277 -17.71 12.83 -9.15
CA GLN A 277 -18.42 14.10 -8.99
C GLN A 277 -17.95 15.15 -10.01
N ALA A 278 -18.66 16.27 -10.08
CA ALA A 278 -18.23 17.41 -10.86
C ALA A 278 -16.90 17.97 -10.30
N GLY A 279 -15.86 17.97 -11.12
CA GLY A 279 -14.51 18.42 -10.72
C GLY A 279 -13.50 17.27 -10.64
N ASP A 280 -13.98 16.04 -10.45
CA ASP A 280 -13.16 14.84 -10.57
C ASP A 280 -12.85 14.50 -12.03
N SER A 281 -11.83 13.68 -12.23
CA SER A 281 -11.57 13.09 -13.53
C SER A 281 -10.97 11.68 -13.43
N LEU A 282 -11.35 10.85 -14.39
CA LEU A 282 -10.76 9.54 -14.66
C LEU A 282 -10.35 9.50 -16.14
N THR A 283 -9.09 9.19 -16.40
CA THR A 283 -8.62 8.88 -17.75
C THR A 283 -7.95 7.52 -17.77
N GLY A 284 -8.30 6.66 -18.72
CA GLY A 284 -7.70 5.32 -18.81
C GLY A 284 -6.23 5.34 -19.20
N GLY A 285 -5.80 6.37 -19.94
CA GLY A 285 -4.42 6.50 -20.39
C GLY A 285 -4.24 6.05 -21.83
N ASP A 286 -3.13 5.39 -22.15
CA ASP A 286 -2.96 4.73 -23.45
C ASP A 286 -3.22 3.24 -23.25
N GLY A 287 -3.77 2.54 -24.26
CA GLY A 287 -4.11 1.12 -24.14
C GLY A 287 -5.56 0.88 -24.53
N THR A 288 -6.09 -0.28 -24.17
CA THR A 288 -7.53 -0.58 -24.22
C THR A 288 -8.04 -0.67 -22.79
N ASP A 289 -8.66 0.40 -22.32
CA ASP A 289 -8.99 0.57 -20.91
C ASP A 289 -10.45 0.21 -20.62
N THR A 290 -10.67 -0.38 -19.45
CA THR A 290 -11.98 -0.85 -19.01
C THR A 290 -12.40 -0.14 -17.73
N LEU A 291 -13.59 0.47 -17.76
CA LEU A 291 -14.29 0.91 -16.56
C LEU A 291 -15.40 -0.09 -16.24
N THR A 292 -15.40 -0.60 -15.02
CA THR A 292 -16.45 -1.49 -14.51
C THR A 292 -17.13 -0.82 -13.33
N ILE A 293 -18.42 -0.50 -13.48
CA ILE A 293 -19.25 0.03 -12.39
C ILE A 293 -19.71 -1.14 -11.52
N VAL A 294 -19.43 -1.05 -10.21
CA VAL A 294 -19.71 -2.09 -9.21
C VAL A 294 -20.28 -1.45 -7.95
N ASN A 295 -20.93 -2.23 -7.09
CA ASN A 295 -21.32 -1.82 -5.72
C ASN A 295 -22.05 -0.46 -5.64
N GLY A 296 -22.84 -0.09 -6.64
CA GLY A 296 -23.56 1.20 -6.68
C GLY A 296 -22.74 2.41 -7.13
N GLY A 297 -21.55 2.21 -7.72
CA GLY A 297 -20.76 3.27 -8.32
C GLY A 297 -21.54 4.06 -9.39
N ASN A 298 -21.19 5.33 -9.57
CA ASN A 298 -21.93 6.24 -10.44
C ASN A 298 -21.03 7.31 -11.08
N ILE A 299 -21.49 7.89 -12.18
CA ILE A 299 -20.81 8.95 -12.91
C ILE A 299 -21.80 10.11 -13.04
N THR A 300 -21.52 11.23 -12.39
CA THR A 300 -22.36 12.43 -12.54
C THR A 300 -22.07 13.12 -13.86
N SER A 301 -22.98 13.96 -14.35
CA SER A 301 -22.67 14.79 -15.52
C SER A 301 -21.57 15.78 -15.16
N GLY A 302 -20.49 15.81 -15.95
CA GLY A 302 -19.50 16.88 -15.89
C GLY A 302 -20.09 18.26 -16.18
N ALA A 303 -19.27 19.30 -16.01
CA ALA A 303 -19.62 20.63 -16.53
C ALA A 303 -19.94 20.53 -18.03
N THR A 304 -20.90 21.33 -18.52
CA THR A 304 -21.33 21.28 -19.93
C THR A 304 -20.13 21.36 -20.88
N GLY A 305 -19.94 20.34 -21.71
CA GLY A 305 -18.81 20.25 -22.65
C GLY A 305 -17.53 19.61 -22.10
N SER A 306 -17.51 19.13 -20.86
CA SER A 306 -16.40 18.37 -20.26
C SER A 306 -16.79 16.92 -20.02
N SER A 307 -15.90 16.00 -20.38
CA SER A 307 -16.02 14.59 -20.01
C SER A 307 -15.16 14.31 -18.79
N ILE A 308 -15.78 13.87 -17.70
CA ILE A 308 -15.06 13.48 -16.47
C ILE A 308 -14.47 12.07 -16.57
N VAL A 309 -14.89 11.28 -17.57
CA VAL A 309 -14.27 10.01 -17.95
C VAL A 309 -13.79 10.10 -19.39
N THR A 310 -12.52 9.83 -19.63
CA THR A 310 -11.92 9.89 -20.98
C THR A 310 -11.02 8.69 -21.23
N LYS A 311 -10.79 8.35 -22.50
CA LYS A 311 -9.91 7.25 -22.91
C LYS A 311 -10.23 5.95 -22.16
N VAL A 312 -11.50 5.55 -22.22
CA VAL A 312 -11.99 4.26 -21.73
C VAL A 312 -12.76 3.65 -22.88
N GLU A 313 -12.27 2.51 -23.37
CA GLU A 313 -12.79 1.85 -24.56
C GLU A 313 -13.86 0.82 -24.24
N ALA A 314 -13.91 0.31 -23.00
CA ALA A 314 -14.91 -0.64 -22.55
C ALA A 314 -15.60 -0.19 -21.25
N LEU A 315 -16.93 -0.25 -21.23
CA LEU A 315 -17.76 -0.02 -20.04
C LEU A 315 -18.52 -1.29 -19.69
N ASN A 316 -18.32 -1.77 -18.47
CA ASN A 316 -19.10 -2.85 -17.86
C ASN A 316 -19.92 -2.28 -16.70
N VAL A 317 -21.15 -2.77 -16.53
CA VAL A 317 -22.01 -2.39 -15.41
C VAL A 317 -22.53 -3.66 -14.78
N PHE A 318 -22.14 -3.89 -13.52
CA PHE A 318 -22.71 -4.94 -12.70
C PHE A 318 -23.73 -4.29 -11.74
N MET A 319 -24.99 -4.70 -11.88
CA MET A 319 -26.11 -4.28 -11.03
C MET A 319 -26.37 -5.31 -9.94
#